data_AF-A0A960RJG3-F1
#
_entry.id   AF-A0A960RJG3-F1
#
_cell.length_a   1.000
_cell.length_b   1.000
_cell.length_c   1.000
_cell.angle_alpha   90.00
_cell.angle_beta   90.00
_cell.angle_gamma   90.00
#
_symmetry.space_group_name_H-M   'P 1'
#
loop_
_entity.id
_entity.type
_entity.pdbx_description
1 polymer ?
#
loop_
_entity_poly.entity_id
_entity_poly.type
_entity_poly.pdbx_seq_one_letter_code
_entity_poly.pdbx_strand_id
1 'polypeptide(L)'
;MPDRFQITIERSLFRASDSPFAVLQGTCQDGHLKTLCGDLSSFGHGDRIEVTANASEHPRFGQRWKVEEATILEPDDRPSRKAFLESIDGIGPGRADQLLDLFGEDVFARIDEAPERVFSELPGVGKKTSGKAAKSWRERRQIREVLGLLQAAGIESSQALAGRASRTFGDRTMEILEDNPFALIELHGIGFRDADRLASHLGLFPGSPQRVKAGCLHILREAKAAEGHMFLTADQLDTRAADLLDLPREQLHLEAVLS
;
A
#
# COMPACT_ATOMS: atom_id res chain seq x y z
N MET A 1 -9.23 25.30 -0.23
CA MET A 1 -8.63 24.34 -1.16
C MET A 1 -7.49 23.67 -0.41
N PRO A 2 -7.33 22.35 -0.51
CA PRO A 2 -6.20 21.67 0.10
C PRO A 2 -4.88 22.14 -0.55
N ASP A 3 -3.83 22.25 0.26
CA ASP A 3 -2.49 22.54 -0.21
C ASP A 3 -1.95 21.31 -0.94
N ARG A 4 -1.33 21.49 -2.11
CA ARG A 4 -0.57 20.45 -2.81
C ARG A 4 0.91 20.80 -2.82
N PHE A 5 1.76 19.89 -2.36
CA PHE A 5 3.21 20.12 -2.29
C PHE A 5 4.00 18.82 -2.27
N GLN A 6 5.29 18.90 -2.60
CA GLN A 6 6.25 17.80 -2.46
C GLN A 6 7.06 17.96 -1.17
N ILE A 7 7.36 16.83 -0.53
CA ILE A 7 8.08 16.78 0.74
C ILE A 7 8.91 15.51 0.84
N THR A 8 10.14 15.64 1.34
CA THR A 8 11.00 14.51 1.68
C THR A 8 10.90 14.23 3.17
N ILE A 9 10.48 13.02 3.53
CA ILE A 9 10.29 12.63 4.92
C ILE A 9 11.65 12.47 5.61
N GLU A 10 11.84 13.20 6.72
CA GLU A 10 13.08 13.16 7.51
C GLU A 10 12.93 12.30 8.75
N ARG A 11 11.76 12.31 9.41
CA ARG A 11 11.58 11.53 10.64
C ARG A 11 10.13 11.21 10.92
N SER A 12 9.95 10.15 11.69
CA SER A 12 8.68 9.75 12.28
C SER A 12 8.57 10.31 13.70
N LEU A 13 7.61 11.19 13.94
CA LEU A 13 7.33 11.71 15.29
C LEU A 13 6.43 10.77 16.09
N PHE A 14 5.51 10.09 15.40
CA PHE A 14 4.58 9.14 16.00
C PHE A 14 4.08 8.14 14.95
N ARG A 15 3.87 6.88 15.37
CA ARG A 15 3.13 5.87 14.62
C ARG A 15 2.23 5.11 15.58
N ALA A 16 0.96 4.96 15.21
CA ALA A 16 0.07 4.06 15.93
C ALA A 16 0.45 2.60 15.67
N SER A 17 0.27 1.74 16.66
CA SER A 17 0.54 0.30 16.55
C SER A 17 -0.62 -0.49 15.96
N ASP A 18 -1.82 0.07 16.02
CA ASP A 18 -3.11 -0.58 15.72
C ASP A 18 -3.90 0.12 14.60
N SER A 19 -3.39 1.24 14.08
CA SER A 19 -4.02 2.00 13.01
C SER A 19 -2.97 2.54 12.04
N PRO A 20 -3.35 2.89 10.80
CA PRO A 20 -2.41 3.41 9.83
C PRO A 20 -2.04 4.89 10.09
N PHE A 21 -2.50 5.45 11.21
CA PHE A 21 -2.21 6.82 11.61
C PHE A 21 -0.73 7.01 11.96
N ALA A 22 -0.10 8.00 11.34
CA ALA A 22 1.25 8.43 11.70
C ALA A 22 1.36 9.96 11.66
N VAL A 23 2.37 10.47 12.37
CA VAL A 23 2.81 11.86 12.32
C VAL A 23 4.24 11.88 11.82
N LEU A 24 4.44 12.42 10.62
CA LEU A 24 5.73 12.49 9.95
C LEU A 24 6.17 13.93 9.82
N GLN A 25 7.47 14.17 9.86
CA GLN A 25 8.06 15.47 9.60
C GLN A 25 9.04 15.35 8.44
N GLY A 26 9.02 16.35 7.56
CA GLY A 26 9.88 16.40 6.40
C GLY A 26 10.09 17.82 5.90
N THR A 27 10.97 17.93 4.92
CA THR A 27 11.35 19.21 4.31
C THR A 27 10.77 19.29 2.90
N CYS A 28 10.05 20.38 2.64
CA CYS A 28 9.53 20.72 1.33
C CYS A 28 10.65 21.18 0.38
N GLN A 29 10.37 21.21 -0.93
CA GLN A 29 11.35 21.67 -1.92
C GLN A 29 11.81 23.12 -1.71
N ASP A 30 10.96 23.95 -1.11
CA ASP A 30 11.27 25.34 -0.73
C ASP A 30 12.13 25.44 0.56
N GLY A 31 12.51 24.31 1.16
CA GLY A 31 13.30 24.24 2.38
C GLY A 31 12.49 24.37 3.67
N HIS A 32 11.16 24.53 3.59
CA HIS A 32 10.34 24.63 4.79
C HIS A 32 10.02 23.26 5.39
N LEU A 33 10.16 23.15 6.71
CA LEU A 33 9.75 21.98 7.47
C LEU A 33 8.23 21.97 7.62
N LYS A 34 7.60 20.83 7.31
CA LYS A 34 6.17 20.58 7.57
C LYS A 34 5.97 19.30 8.36
N THR A 35 4.92 19.29 9.18
CA THR A 35 4.49 18.13 9.96
C THR A 35 3.19 17.59 9.38
N LEU A 36 3.22 16.39 8.85
CA LEU A 36 2.08 15.69 8.27
C LEU A 36 1.40 14.80 9.32
N CYS A 37 0.08 14.68 9.28
CA CYS A 37 -0.66 13.69 10.05
C CYS A 37 -1.80 13.06 9.23
N GLY A 38 -2.06 11.77 9.43
CA GLY A 38 -3.08 11.03 8.69
C GLY A 38 -2.68 9.58 8.46
N ASP A 39 -3.26 8.94 7.45
CA ASP A 39 -2.82 7.63 6.98
C ASP A 39 -1.46 7.76 6.27
N LEU A 40 -0.40 7.62 7.07
CA LEU A 40 0.98 7.85 6.64
C LEU A 40 1.89 6.66 6.98
N SER A 41 1.27 5.55 7.35
CA SER A 41 1.96 4.35 7.82
C SER A 41 2.85 3.69 6.77
N SER A 42 2.58 3.92 5.49
CA SER A 42 3.34 3.39 4.34
C SER A 42 4.60 4.20 4.01
N PHE A 43 4.73 5.42 4.52
CA PHE A 43 5.87 6.30 4.22
C PHE A 43 6.87 6.26 5.35
N GLY A 44 8.15 6.34 5.02
CA GLY A 44 9.29 6.32 5.93
C GLY A 44 10.32 7.40 5.62
N HIS A 45 11.40 7.42 6.40
CA HIS A 45 12.55 8.29 6.13
C HIS A 45 13.00 8.16 4.66
N GLY A 46 13.37 9.28 4.05
CA GLY A 46 13.90 9.32 2.68
C GLY A 46 12.83 9.22 1.59
N ASP A 47 11.58 8.90 1.91
CA ASP A 47 10.51 8.94 0.92
C ASP A 47 10.26 10.38 0.48
N ARG A 48 10.35 10.60 -0.82
CA ARG A 48 9.84 11.81 -1.47
C ARG A 48 8.40 11.55 -1.85
N ILE A 49 7.50 12.38 -1.37
CA ILE A 49 6.06 12.21 -1.59
C ILE A 49 5.44 13.49 -2.10
N GLU A 50 4.45 13.34 -2.98
CA GLU A 50 3.49 14.40 -3.31
C GLU A 50 2.29 14.27 -2.37
N VAL A 51 1.87 15.38 -1.78
CA VAL A 51 0.84 15.42 -0.73
C VAL A 51 -0.22 16.44 -1.08
N THR A 52 -1.49 16.03 -0.92
CA THR A 52 -2.66 16.92 -0.85
C THR A 52 -3.14 16.94 0.60
N ALA A 53 -3.13 18.10 1.25
CA ALA A 53 -3.43 18.20 2.67
C ALA A 53 -4.04 19.55 3.08
N ASN A 54 -4.78 19.55 4.20
CA ASN A 54 -5.28 20.79 4.80
C ASN A 54 -4.47 21.15 6.03
N ALA A 55 -4.13 22.44 6.15
CA ALA A 55 -3.56 22.97 7.39
C ALA A 55 -4.56 22.80 8.55
N SER A 56 -4.03 22.39 9.69
CA SER A 56 -4.78 22.16 10.93
C SER A 56 -3.89 22.51 12.12
N GLU A 57 -4.49 22.98 13.21
CA GLU A 57 -3.76 23.34 14.43
C GLU A 57 -3.98 22.26 15.49
N HIS A 58 -2.90 21.65 15.99
CA HIS A 58 -2.99 20.72 17.12
C HIS A 58 -2.77 21.47 18.45
N PRO A 59 -3.68 21.39 19.44
CA PRO A 59 -3.66 22.21 20.66
C PRO A 59 -2.32 22.20 21.43
N ARG A 60 -1.61 21.06 21.40
CA ARG A 60 -0.31 20.88 22.08
C ARG A 60 0.92 21.00 21.16
N PHE A 61 0.77 20.75 19.87
CA PHE A 61 1.91 20.48 18.98
C PHE A 61 2.01 21.47 17.81
N GLY A 62 1.11 22.45 17.76
CA GLY A 62 1.11 23.49 16.75
C GLY A 62 0.56 23.03 15.40
N GLN A 63 0.92 23.77 14.36
CA GLN A 63 0.48 23.58 12.99
C GLN A 63 0.91 22.21 12.42
N ARG A 64 -0.04 21.55 11.77
CA ARG A 64 0.11 20.27 11.05
C ARG A 64 -0.68 20.29 9.75
N TRP A 65 -0.31 19.43 8.83
CA TRP A 65 -1.04 19.21 7.59
C TRP A 65 -1.73 17.86 7.67
N LYS A 66 -3.06 17.89 7.77
CA LYS A 66 -3.89 16.69 7.73
C LYS A 66 -3.96 16.20 6.28
N VAL A 67 -3.33 15.07 6.03
CA VAL A 67 -3.18 14.47 4.71
C VAL A 67 -4.51 13.87 4.25
N GLU A 68 -4.93 14.26 3.05
CA GLU A 68 -6.05 13.64 2.33
C GLU A 68 -5.52 12.58 1.37
N GLU A 69 -4.47 12.93 0.61
CA GLU A 69 -3.81 12.02 -0.31
C GLU A 69 -2.30 12.21 -0.22
N ALA A 70 -1.57 11.11 -0.37
CA ALA A 70 -0.12 11.14 -0.52
C ALA A 70 0.33 10.01 -1.44
N THR A 71 1.29 10.30 -2.31
CA THR A 71 1.85 9.35 -3.29
C THR A 71 3.37 9.40 -3.26
N ILE A 72 4.02 8.24 -3.25
CA ILE A 72 5.49 8.16 -3.38
C ILE A 72 5.88 8.62 -4.79
N LEU A 73 6.83 9.55 -4.85
CA LEU A 73 7.49 9.95 -6.08
C LEU A 73 8.75 9.09 -6.26
N GLU A 74 8.92 8.54 -7.45
CA GLU A 74 10.15 7.83 -7.77
C GLU A 74 11.35 8.80 -7.71
N PRO A 75 12.47 8.38 -7.12
CA PRO A 75 13.68 9.18 -7.13
C PRO A 75 14.25 9.36 -8.55
N ASP A 76 14.12 10.57 -9.10
CA ASP A 76 14.52 10.93 -10.46
C ASP A 76 15.86 11.67 -10.53
N ASP A 77 16.42 12.06 -9.38
CA ASP A 77 17.71 12.75 -9.28
C ASP A 77 18.66 12.06 -8.29
N ARG A 78 19.95 12.39 -8.36
CA ARG A 78 20.96 11.77 -7.48
C ARG A 78 20.68 12.00 -5.98
N PRO A 79 20.34 13.23 -5.51
CA PRO A 79 19.99 13.47 -4.11
C PRO A 79 18.83 12.60 -3.60
N SER A 80 17.75 12.49 -4.36
CA SER A 80 16.59 11.68 -4.00
C SER A 80 16.90 10.19 -4.04
N ARG A 81 17.69 9.71 -5.02
CA ARG A 81 18.16 8.31 -5.03
C ARG A 81 19.00 8.00 -3.81
N LYS A 82 19.86 8.93 -3.39
CA LYS A 82 20.66 8.81 -2.17
C LYS A 82 19.78 8.70 -0.93
N ALA A 83 18.83 9.64 -0.76
CA ALA A 83 17.90 9.64 0.37
C ALA A 83 17.09 8.34 0.43
N PHE A 84 16.67 7.81 -0.73
CA PHE A 84 16.02 6.52 -0.83
C PHE A 84 16.94 5.37 -0.39
N LEU A 85 18.19 5.33 -0.84
CA LEU A 85 19.14 4.29 -0.42
C LEU A 85 19.45 4.36 1.08
N GLU A 86 19.57 5.55 1.66
CA GLU A 86 19.77 5.76 3.10
C GLU A 86 18.60 5.25 3.95
N SER A 87 17.42 5.12 3.34
CA SER A 87 16.24 4.57 3.98
C SER A 87 16.22 3.04 4.07
N ILE A 88 17.18 2.37 3.45
CA ILE A 88 17.33 0.91 3.49
C ILE A 88 18.11 0.52 4.74
N ASP A 89 17.57 -0.43 5.50
CA ASP A 89 18.18 -0.87 6.75
C ASP A 89 19.62 -1.36 6.56
N GLY A 90 20.57 -0.69 7.21
CA GLY A 90 22.00 -1.03 7.13
C GLY A 90 22.77 -0.29 6.03
N ILE A 91 22.09 0.58 5.27
CA ILE A 91 22.70 1.48 4.28
C ILE A 91 22.69 2.89 4.86
N GLY A 92 23.86 3.39 5.24
CA GLY A 92 24.04 4.79 5.67
C GLY A 92 24.53 5.68 4.52
N PRO A 93 24.71 6.99 4.78
CA PRO A 93 25.04 7.98 3.74
C PRO A 93 26.25 7.61 2.87
N GLY A 94 27.35 7.16 3.49
CA GLY A 94 28.55 6.77 2.75
C GLY A 94 28.36 5.52 1.89
N ARG A 95 27.51 4.59 2.30
CA ARG A 95 27.18 3.38 1.50
C ARG A 95 26.23 3.72 0.36
N ALA A 96 25.28 4.63 0.60
CA ALA A 96 24.42 5.15 -0.43
C ALA A 96 25.22 5.87 -1.53
N ASP A 97 26.20 6.72 -1.15
CA ASP A 97 27.11 7.34 -2.11
C ASP A 97 27.89 6.31 -2.92
N GLN A 98 28.45 5.29 -2.28
CA GLN A 98 29.17 4.21 -2.96
C GLN A 98 28.30 3.45 -3.98
N LEU A 99 27.06 3.13 -3.63
CA LEU A 99 26.13 2.48 -4.57
C LEU A 99 25.85 3.38 -5.77
N LEU A 100 25.67 4.68 -5.55
CA LEU A 100 25.45 5.65 -6.63
C LEU A 100 26.71 5.91 -7.47
N ASP A 101 27.90 5.78 -6.89
CA ASP A 101 29.16 5.88 -7.63
C ASP A 101 29.40 4.65 -8.50
N LEU A 102 29.00 3.46 -8.02
CA LEU A 102 29.16 2.20 -8.74
C LEU A 102 28.13 2.02 -9.86
N PHE A 103 26.87 2.35 -9.60
CA PHE A 103 25.75 2.00 -10.48
C PHE A 103 25.03 3.20 -11.09
N GLY A 104 25.31 4.42 -10.62
CA GLY A 104 24.69 5.63 -11.17
C GLY A 104 23.16 5.58 -11.12
N GLU A 105 22.54 5.77 -12.27
CA GLU A 105 21.08 5.80 -12.42
C GLU A 105 20.46 4.39 -12.38
N ASP A 106 21.22 3.36 -12.74
CA ASP A 106 20.77 1.97 -12.78
C ASP A 106 20.78 1.30 -11.39
N VAL A 107 21.14 2.04 -10.34
CA VAL A 107 21.35 1.49 -8.99
C VAL A 107 20.16 0.66 -8.49
N PHE A 108 18.92 1.10 -8.72
CA PHE A 108 17.75 0.37 -8.27
C PHE A 108 17.55 -0.93 -9.05
N ALA A 109 17.68 -0.90 -10.38
CA ALA A 109 17.58 -2.09 -11.22
C ALA A 109 18.64 -3.14 -10.85
N ARG A 110 19.86 -2.70 -10.55
CA ARG A 110 20.94 -3.59 -10.09
C ARG A 110 20.62 -4.25 -8.75
N ILE A 111 20.09 -3.49 -7.80
CA ILE A 111 19.67 -4.04 -6.51
C ILE A 111 18.48 -5.00 -6.71
N ASP A 112 17.55 -4.71 -7.61
CA ASP A 112 16.41 -5.59 -7.91
C ASP A 112 16.83 -6.95 -8.49
N GLU A 113 17.88 -6.98 -9.33
CA GLU A 113 18.42 -8.22 -9.91
C GLU A 113 19.01 -9.15 -8.83
N ALA A 114 19.77 -8.60 -7.88
CA ALA A 114 20.51 -9.41 -6.89
C ALA A 114 20.81 -8.62 -5.61
N PRO A 115 19.83 -8.37 -4.74
CA PRO A 115 19.97 -7.40 -3.65
C PRO A 115 21.05 -7.82 -2.64
N GLU A 116 21.09 -9.08 -2.20
CA GLU A 116 22.14 -9.55 -1.29
C GLU A 116 23.54 -9.41 -1.88
N ARG A 117 23.69 -9.69 -3.19
CA ARG A 117 24.98 -9.62 -3.88
C ARG A 117 25.44 -8.17 -3.92
N VAL A 118 24.61 -7.28 -4.46
CA VAL A 118 24.92 -5.85 -4.61
C VAL A 118 25.27 -5.22 -3.27
N PHE A 119 24.48 -5.49 -2.22
CA PHE A 119 24.80 -4.94 -0.90
C PHE A 119 26.08 -5.54 -0.29
N SER A 120 26.41 -6.81 -0.59
CA SER A 120 27.63 -7.45 -0.09
C SER A 120 28.92 -6.96 -0.75
N GLU A 121 28.83 -6.32 -1.92
CA GLU A 121 29.98 -5.71 -2.61
C GLU A 121 30.48 -4.44 -1.90
N LEU A 122 29.67 -3.86 -1.01
CA LEU A 122 30.02 -2.66 -0.28
C LEU A 122 31.07 -2.94 0.82
N PRO A 123 32.12 -2.12 0.93
CA PRO A 123 33.12 -2.23 1.98
C PRO A 123 32.51 -2.25 3.39
N GLY A 124 32.92 -3.24 4.19
CA GLY A 124 32.45 -3.40 5.56
C GLY A 124 30.99 -3.87 5.70
N VAL A 125 30.32 -4.30 4.61
CA VAL A 125 29.02 -4.96 4.66
C VAL A 125 29.22 -6.48 4.71
N GLY A 126 29.09 -7.06 5.90
CA GLY A 126 29.08 -8.52 6.05
C GLY A 126 27.73 -9.14 5.71
N LYS A 127 27.68 -10.48 5.63
CA LYS A 127 26.48 -11.29 5.29
C LYS A 127 25.22 -10.90 6.10
N LYS A 128 25.38 -10.57 7.38
CA LYS A 128 24.26 -10.15 8.23
C LYS A 128 23.67 -8.81 7.78
N THR A 129 24.53 -7.85 7.46
CA THR A 129 24.11 -6.50 7.06
C THR A 129 23.55 -6.50 5.63
N SER A 130 24.18 -7.24 4.69
CA SER A 130 23.64 -7.37 3.33
C SER A 130 22.29 -8.07 3.31
N GLY A 131 22.11 -9.14 4.10
CA GLY A 131 20.82 -9.82 4.24
C GLY A 131 19.73 -8.91 4.82
N LYS A 132 20.07 -8.07 5.80
CA LYS A 132 19.15 -7.07 6.36
C LYS A 132 18.75 -6.01 5.31
N ALA A 133 19.73 -5.46 4.60
CA ALA A 133 19.50 -4.48 3.54
C ALA A 133 18.66 -5.07 2.41
N ALA A 134 18.95 -6.29 1.98
CA ALA A 134 18.19 -6.99 0.96
C ALA A 134 16.73 -7.24 1.37
N LYS A 135 16.49 -7.61 2.64
CA LYS A 135 15.12 -7.74 3.16
C LYS A 135 14.39 -6.40 3.12
N SER A 136 14.99 -5.35 3.66
CA SER A 136 14.41 -4.00 3.67
C SER A 136 14.14 -3.47 2.26
N TRP A 137 15.04 -3.75 1.31
CA TRP A 137 14.83 -3.44 -0.10
C TRP A 137 13.60 -4.14 -0.68
N ARG A 138 13.48 -5.47 -0.47
CA ARG A 138 12.33 -6.24 -0.94
C ARG A 138 11.01 -5.77 -0.35
N GLU A 139 10.97 -5.50 0.95
CA GLU A 139 9.78 -4.97 1.62
C GLU A 139 9.31 -3.66 0.97
N ARG A 140 10.23 -2.73 0.70
CA ARG A 140 9.89 -1.46 0.01
C ARG A 140 9.45 -1.69 -1.43
N ARG A 141 10.13 -2.57 -2.16
CA ARG A 141 9.76 -2.93 -3.53
C ARG A 141 8.34 -3.50 -3.58
N GLN A 142 8.03 -4.43 -2.69
CA GLN A 142 6.73 -5.07 -2.64
C GLN A 142 5.60 -4.05 -2.41
N ILE A 143 5.80 -3.09 -1.49
CA ILE A 143 4.81 -2.01 -1.28
C ILE A 143 4.58 -1.23 -2.59
N ARG A 144 5.62 -0.96 -3.38
CA ARG A 144 5.49 -0.27 -4.67
C ARG A 144 4.77 -1.12 -5.72
N GLU A 145 5.04 -2.41 -5.79
CA GLU A 145 4.36 -3.32 -6.72
C GLU A 145 2.86 -3.40 -6.41
N VAL A 146 2.52 -3.57 -5.14
CA VAL A 146 1.13 -3.58 -4.68
C VAL A 146 0.46 -2.24 -4.97
N LEU A 147 1.15 -1.13 -4.71
CA LEU A 147 0.65 0.20 -5.04
C LEU A 147 0.33 0.33 -6.53
N GLY A 148 1.27 -0.06 -7.39
CA GLY A 148 1.10 0.01 -8.85
C GLY A 148 -0.10 -0.83 -9.30
N LEU A 149 -0.26 -2.04 -8.76
CA LEU A 149 -1.40 -2.90 -9.03
C LEU A 149 -2.73 -2.24 -8.63
N LEU A 150 -2.81 -1.69 -7.41
CA LEU A 150 -4.02 -1.02 -6.91
C LEU A 150 -4.35 0.25 -7.71
N GLN A 151 -3.35 1.02 -8.11
CA GLN A 151 -3.52 2.20 -8.96
C GLN A 151 -4.00 1.83 -10.36
N ALA A 152 -3.42 0.79 -10.95
CA ALA A 152 -3.83 0.29 -12.27
C ALA A 152 -5.28 -0.25 -12.26
N ALA A 153 -5.73 -0.78 -11.13
CA ALA A 153 -7.13 -1.15 -10.89
C ALA A 153 -8.07 0.04 -10.59
N GLY A 154 -7.55 1.28 -10.54
CA GLY A 154 -8.35 2.48 -10.24
C GLY A 154 -8.87 2.52 -8.79
N ILE A 155 -8.11 1.98 -7.85
CA ILE A 155 -8.48 1.98 -6.44
C ILE A 155 -7.95 3.27 -5.78
N GLU A 156 -8.88 4.04 -5.22
CA GLU A 156 -8.57 5.24 -4.45
C GLU A 156 -7.82 4.89 -3.16
N SER A 157 -7.06 5.84 -2.60
CA SER A 157 -6.25 5.61 -1.38
C SER A 157 -5.25 4.43 -1.50
N SER A 158 -4.90 4.02 -2.72
CA SER A 158 -4.04 2.86 -3.03
C SER A 158 -2.72 2.82 -2.26
N GLN A 159 -2.14 3.98 -1.94
CA GLN A 159 -0.91 4.10 -1.14
C GLN A 159 -1.07 3.59 0.30
N ALA A 160 -2.13 4.06 0.98
CA ALA A 160 -2.48 3.61 2.31
C ALA A 160 -2.85 2.11 2.33
N LEU A 161 -3.54 1.67 1.27
CA LEU A 161 -3.93 0.27 1.10
C LEU A 161 -2.74 -0.64 0.86
N ALA A 162 -1.78 -0.25 0.01
CA ALA A 162 -0.58 -1.02 -0.26
C ALA A 162 0.26 -1.23 1.01
N GLY A 163 0.44 -0.18 1.81
CA GLY A 163 1.13 -0.31 3.09
C GLY A 163 0.41 -1.23 4.09
N ARG A 164 -0.93 -1.22 4.10
CA ARG A 164 -1.73 -2.13 4.94
C ARG A 164 -1.68 -3.57 4.44
N ALA A 165 -1.84 -3.79 3.14
CA ALA A 165 -1.75 -5.11 2.52
C ALA A 165 -0.37 -5.75 2.74
N SER A 166 0.71 -4.97 2.61
CA SER A 166 2.07 -5.45 2.90
C SER A 166 2.26 -5.81 4.38
N ARG A 167 1.71 -5.03 5.33
CA ARG A 167 1.76 -5.39 6.75
C ARG A 167 0.94 -6.63 7.11
N THR A 168 -0.24 -6.80 6.49
CA THR A 168 -1.14 -7.92 6.78
C THR A 168 -0.64 -9.22 6.15
N PHE A 169 -0.22 -9.17 4.89
CA PHE A 169 0.11 -10.36 4.10
C PHE A 169 1.61 -10.65 3.99
N GLY A 170 2.46 -9.70 4.42
CA GLY A 170 3.92 -9.83 4.39
C GLY A 170 4.44 -10.07 2.97
N ASP A 171 5.54 -10.81 2.83
CA ASP A 171 6.22 -11.07 1.55
C ASP A 171 5.34 -11.75 0.47
N ARG A 172 4.16 -12.26 0.84
CA ARG A 172 3.19 -12.90 -0.09
C ARG A 172 2.06 -12.00 -0.56
N THR A 173 2.08 -10.70 -0.24
CA THR A 173 0.98 -9.78 -0.62
C THR A 173 0.64 -9.85 -2.11
N MET A 174 1.63 -9.77 -3.00
CA MET A 174 1.38 -9.83 -4.45
C MET A 174 0.72 -11.16 -4.86
N GLU A 175 1.32 -12.29 -4.49
CA GLU A 175 0.78 -13.64 -4.73
C GLU A 175 -0.66 -13.77 -4.23
N ILE A 176 -0.94 -13.34 -3.00
CA ILE A 176 -2.28 -13.41 -2.40
C ILE A 176 -3.28 -12.54 -3.18
N LEU A 177 -2.89 -11.36 -3.63
CA LEU A 177 -3.78 -10.45 -4.36
C LEU A 177 -4.03 -10.92 -5.80
N GLU A 178 -3.04 -11.53 -6.44
CA GLU A 178 -3.17 -12.13 -7.78
C GLU A 178 -4.06 -13.39 -7.73
N ASP A 179 -3.85 -14.27 -6.75
CA ASP A 179 -4.65 -15.48 -6.57
C ASP A 179 -6.07 -15.17 -6.05
N ASN A 180 -6.17 -14.21 -5.12
CA ASN A 180 -7.41 -13.84 -4.46
C ASN A 180 -7.54 -12.33 -4.22
N PRO A 181 -8.00 -11.56 -5.22
CA PRO A 181 -8.20 -10.11 -5.09
C PRO A 181 -9.19 -9.73 -3.98
N PHE A 182 -10.11 -10.64 -3.61
CA PHE A 182 -11.07 -10.43 -2.53
C PHE A 182 -10.46 -10.53 -1.12
N ALA A 183 -9.19 -10.95 -0.99
CA ALA A 183 -8.44 -10.85 0.26
C ALA A 183 -8.32 -9.40 0.75
N LEU A 184 -8.38 -8.40 -0.16
CA LEU A 184 -8.41 -6.99 0.22
C LEU A 184 -9.54 -6.64 1.19
N ILE A 185 -10.68 -7.33 1.14
CA ILE A 185 -11.84 -7.05 2.02
C ILE A 185 -11.50 -7.31 3.50
N GLU A 186 -10.46 -8.10 3.79
CA GLU A 186 -9.97 -8.32 5.15
C GLU A 186 -9.30 -7.07 5.75
N LEU A 187 -8.87 -6.14 4.89
CA LEU A 187 -8.28 -4.88 5.30
C LEU A 187 -9.38 -3.87 5.65
N HIS A 188 -9.31 -3.31 6.86
CA HIS A 188 -10.28 -2.35 7.36
C HIS A 188 -10.58 -1.22 6.35
N GLY A 189 -11.83 -0.90 6.08
CA GLY A 189 -12.17 0.23 5.19
C GLY A 189 -11.92 -0.04 3.70
N ILE A 190 -11.72 -1.29 3.28
CA ILE A 190 -11.86 -1.71 1.88
C ILE A 190 -13.21 -2.41 1.70
N GLY A 191 -13.98 -1.95 0.73
CA GLY A 191 -15.27 -2.54 0.37
C GLY A 191 -15.16 -3.62 -0.71
N PHE A 192 -16.24 -4.37 -0.90
CA PHE A 192 -16.35 -5.34 -2.00
C PHE A 192 -16.07 -4.69 -3.37
N ARG A 193 -16.56 -3.47 -3.60
CA ARG A 193 -16.39 -2.77 -4.89
C ARG A 193 -14.93 -2.52 -5.26
N ASP A 194 -14.06 -2.20 -4.30
CA ASP A 194 -12.65 -1.97 -4.58
C ASP A 194 -11.95 -3.31 -4.90
N ALA A 195 -12.26 -4.36 -4.14
CA ALA A 195 -11.76 -5.71 -4.44
C ALA A 195 -12.29 -6.25 -5.78
N ASP A 196 -13.53 -5.95 -6.16
CA ASP A 196 -14.13 -6.33 -7.44
C ASP A 196 -13.47 -5.57 -8.62
N ARG A 197 -13.09 -4.30 -8.42
CA ARG A 197 -12.28 -3.56 -9.39
C ARG A 197 -10.91 -4.21 -9.60
N LEU A 198 -10.22 -4.60 -8.51
CA LEU A 198 -8.97 -5.35 -8.62
C LEU A 198 -9.17 -6.67 -9.36
N ALA A 199 -10.23 -7.42 -9.01
CA ALA A 199 -10.52 -8.71 -9.65
C ALA A 199 -10.75 -8.57 -11.15
N SER A 200 -11.53 -7.56 -11.56
CA SER A 200 -11.76 -7.23 -12.97
C SER A 200 -10.45 -6.84 -13.69
N HIS A 201 -9.62 -6.02 -13.04
CA HIS A 201 -8.31 -5.63 -13.57
C HIS A 201 -7.37 -6.83 -13.80
N LEU A 202 -7.42 -7.83 -12.90
CA LEU A 202 -6.69 -9.09 -13.02
C LEU A 202 -7.32 -10.09 -14.01
N GLY A 203 -8.41 -9.71 -14.69
CA GLY A 203 -9.07 -10.54 -15.71
C GLY A 203 -10.02 -11.60 -15.16
N LEU A 204 -10.45 -11.48 -13.91
CA LEU A 204 -11.45 -12.38 -13.35
C LEU A 204 -12.79 -12.16 -14.04
N PHE A 205 -13.34 -13.20 -14.66
CA PHE A 205 -14.58 -13.07 -15.41
C PHE A 205 -15.80 -12.82 -14.48
N PRO A 206 -16.85 -12.11 -14.95
CA PRO A 206 -17.96 -11.67 -14.10
C PRO A 206 -18.66 -12.79 -13.32
N GLY A 207 -18.89 -13.94 -13.95
CA GLY A 207 -19.55 -15.10 -13.33
C GLY A 207 -18.62 -16.06 -12.59
N SER A 208 -17.39 -15.64 -12.25
CA SER A 208 -16.44 -16.55 -11.60
C SER A 208 -16.96 -17.02 -10.24
N PRO A 209 -16.82 -18.32 -9.91
CA PRO A 209 -17.24 -18.83 -8.61
C PRO A 209 -16.63 -18.06 -7.44
N GLN A 210 -15.39 -17.60 -7.62
CA GLN A 210 -14.67 -16.78 -6.65
C GLN A 210 -15.34 -15.41 -6.42
N ARG A 211 -15.71 -14.70 -7.50
CA ARG A 211 -16.43 -13.42 -7.41
C ARG A 211 -17.81 -13.59 -6.80
N VAL A 212 -18.55 -14.61 -7.23
CA VAL A 212 -19.88 -14.89 -6.67
C VAL A 212 -19.80 -15.19 -5.18
N LYS A 213 -18.85 -16.05 -4.76
CA LYS A 213 -18.62 -16.37 -3.35
C LYS A 213 -18.31 -15.11 -2.53
N ALA A 214 -17.42 -14.26 -3.04
CA ALA A 214 -17.05 -13.02 -2.37
C ALA A 214 -18.25 -12.05 -2.24
N GLY A 215 -19.06 -11.93 -3.29
CA GLY A 215 -20.30 -11.14 -3.27
C GLY A 215 -21.30 -11.65 -2.23
N CYS A 216 -21.55 -12.96 -2.18
CA CYS A 216 -22.43 -13.55 -1.18
C CYS A 216 -21.92 -13.33 0.26
N LEU A 217 -20.62 -13.54 0.49
CA LEU A 217 -20.02 -13.28 1.80
C LEU A 217 -20.12 -11.81 2.20
N HIS A 218 -19.97 -10.89 1.24
CA HIS A 218 -20.17 -9.46 1.48
C HIS A 218 -21.60 -9.15 1.91
N ILE A 219 -22.60 -9.64 1.17
CA ILE A 219 -24.03 -9.45 1.48
C ILE A 219 -24.38 -9.99 2.87
N LEU A 220 -23.89 -11.19 3.21
CA LEU A 220 -24.14 -11.79 4.52
C LEU A 220 -23.48 -10.98 5.65
N ARG A 221 -22.28 -10.46 5.45
CA ARG A 221 -21.60 -9.59 6.42
C ARG A 221 -22.36 -8.27 6.60
N GLU A 222 -22.86 -7.68 5.52
CA GLU A 222 -23.64 -6.45 5.55
C GLU A 222 -24.99 -6.66 6.25
N ALA A 223 -25.73 -7.72 5.91
CA ALA A 223 -27.01 -8.05 6.55
C ALA A 223 -26.84 -8.27 8.06
N LYS A 224 -25.74 -8.90 8.49
CA LYS A 224 -25.41 -9.05 9.90
C LYS A 224 -25.10 -7.70 10.57
N ALA A 225 -24.26 -6.88 9.95
CA ALA A 225 -23.73 -5.66 10.56
C ALA A 225 -24.73 -4.49 10.56
N ALA A 226 -25.47 -4.30 9.47
CA ALA A 226 -26.37 -3.16 9.26
C ALA A 226 -27.83 -3.47 9.64
N GLU A 227 -28.31 -4.68 9.34
CA GLU A 227 -29.73 -5.06 9.53
C GLU A 227 -29.96 -5.93 10.78
N GLY A 228 -28.88 -6.41 11.42
CA GLY A 228 -28.95 -7.32 12.57
C GLY A 228 -29.48 -8.71 12.23
N HIS A 229 -29.48 -9.10 10.95
CA HIS A 229 -29.95 -10.39 10.49
C HIS A 229 -28.94 -11.50 10.84
N MET A 230 -29.44 -12.63 11.35
CA MET A 230 -28.61 -13.82 11.61
C MET A 230 -28.58 -14.79 10.41
N PHE A 231 -29.54 -14.66 9.50
CA PHE A 231 -29.66 -15.46 8.29
C PHE A 231 -30.34 -14.65 7.18
N LEU A 232 -30.17 -15.09 5.94
CA LEU A 232 -30.98 -14.68 4.79
C LEU A 232 -31.59 -15.96 4.17
N THR A 233 -32.78 -15.86 3.59
CA THR A 233 -33.30 -16.94 2.75
C THR A 233 -32.51 -17.04 1.45
N ALA A 234 -32.57 -18.20 0.78
CA ALA A 234 -31.91 -18.39 -0.51
C ALA A 234 -32.36 -17.34 -1.54
N ASP A 235 -33.67 -17.10 -1.65
CA ASP A 235 -34.22 -16.09 -2.58
C ASP A 235 -33.78 -14.66 -2.25
N GLN A 236 -33.65 -14.31 -0.96
CA GLN A 236 -33.09 -13.01 -0.56
C GLN A 236 -31.63 -12.87 -0.97
N LEU A 237 -30.82 -13.93 -0.77
CA LEU A 237 -29.42 -13.92 -1.15
C LEU A 237 -29.25 -13.88 -2.68
N ASP A 238 -30.02 -14.66 -3.43
CA ASP A 238 -30.03 -14.67 -4.90
C ASP A 238 -30.36 -13.29 -5.46
N THR A 239 -31.43 -12.66 -4.95
CA THR A 239 -31.84 -11.32 -5.40
C THR A 239 -30.73 -10.31 -5.16
N ARG A 240 -30.21 -10.24 -3.94
CA ARG A 240 -29.16 -9.28 -3.58
C ARG A 240 -27.84 -9.57 -4.33
N ALA A 241 -27.51 -10.83 -4.56
CA ALA A 241 -26.30 -11.21 -5.29
C ALA A 241 -26.40 -10.88 -6.78
N ALA A 242 -27.56 -11.11 -7.41
CA ALA A 242 -27.81 -10.70 -8.79
C ALA A 242 -27.63 -9.18 -8.95
N ASP A 243 -28.22 -8.40 -8.04
CA ASP A 243 -28.14 -6.93 -8.05
C ASP A 243 -26.71 -6.42 -7.78
N LEU A 244 -26.01 -6.99 -6.80
CA LEU A 244 -24.65 -6.57 -6.44
C LEU A 244 -23.64 -6.90 -7.55
N LEU A 245 -23.75 -8.09 -8.14
CA LEU A 245 -22.79 -8.63 -9.09
C LEU A 245 -23.09 -8.27 -10.54
N ASP A 246 -24.26 -7.69 -10.81
CA ASP A 246 -24.80 -7.43 -12.14
C ASP A 246 -24.81 -8.71 -12.99
N LEU A 247 -25.38 -9.77 -12.42
CA LEU A 247 -25.48 -11.09 -13.04
C LEU A 247 -26.92 -11.60 -13.01
N PRO A 248 -27.38 -12.29 -14.08
CA PRO A 248 -28.65 -13.00 -14.03
C PRO A 248 -28.56 -14.15 -13.01
N ARG A 249 -29.67 -14.45 -12.32
CA ARG A 249 -29.72 -15.44 -11.23
C ARG A 249 -29.20 -16.81 -11.66
N GLU A 250 -29.43 -17.18 -12.91
CA GLU A 250 -29.01 -18.45 -13.51
C GLU A 250 -27.49 -18.63 -13.56
N GLN A 251 -26.72 -17.53 -13.53
CA GLN A 251 -25.26 -17.55 -13.58
C GLN A 251 -24.60 -17.54 -12.18
N LEU A 252 -25.38 -17.37 -11.10
CA LEU A 252 -24.85 -17.32 -9.74
C LEU A 252 -24.46 -18.71 -9.22
N HIS A 253 -25.23 -19.75 -9.57
CA HIS A 253 -24.99 -21.13 -9.13
C HIS A 253 -24.67 -21.27 -7.62
N LEU A 254 -25.41 -20.57 -6.75
CA LEU A 254 -25.05 -20.40 -5.33
C LEU A 254 -24.86 -21.72 -4.56
N GLU A 255 -25.64 -22.75 -4.89
CA GLU A 255 -25.53 -24.06 -4.24
C GLU A 255 -24.15 -24.70 -4.43
N ALA A 256 -23.53 -24.55 -5.62
CA ALA A 256 -22.20 -25.09 -5.92
C ALA A 256 -21.06 -24.21 -5.37
N VAL A 257 -21.35 -22.94 -5.11
CA VAL A 257 -20.37 -21.94 -4.67
C VAL A 257 -20.26 -21.90 -3.13
N LEU A 258 -21.35 -22.19 -2.44
CA LEU A 258 -21.47 -22.13 -0.97
C LEU A 258 -21.40 -23.50 -0.27
N SER A 259 -21.38 -24.61 -1.02
CA SER A 259 -21.07 -25.96 -0.54
C SER A 259 -19.59 -26.13 -0.19
#